data_AF-A0A076H5T0-F1
#
_entry.id   AF-A0A076H5T0-F1
#
_cell.length_a   1.000
_cell.length_b   1.000
_cell.length_c   1.000
_cell.angle_alpha   90.00
_cell.angle_beta   90.00
_cell.angle_gamma   90.00
#
_symmetry.space_group_name_H-M   'P 1'
#
loop_
_entity.id
_entity.type
_entity.pdbx_description
1 polymer ?
#
loop_
_entity_poly.entity_id
_entity_poly.type
_entity_poly.pdbx_seq_one_letter_code
_entity_poly.pdbx_strand_id
1 'polypeptide(L)'
;MAPSLEPGWGHVSISHTRDALLLGWSREAIGVDIERADRCFNAAALAQRFFHPEDRASWKGLSSDALRREVLRQWIGKEAAIKWQKGSLAMDLGRWSWSHSQAHARHPDQGLQVKLRHMTVGHWWLAIANNALEAGHTPMVCLP
;
A
#
# COMPACT_ATOMS: atom_id res chain seq x y z
N MET A 1 -6.00 11.21 12.90
CA MET A 1 -4.74 11.94 12.65
C MET A 1 -3.64 10.89 12.48
N ALA A 2 -2.72 11.05 11.52
CA ALA A 2 -1.60 10.13 11.37
C ALA A 2 -0.62 10.26 12.56
N PRO A 3 0.04 9.18 13.00
CA PRO A 3 1.02 9.25 14.07
C PRO A 3 2.20 10.13 13.67
N SER A 4 2.78 10.85 14.63
CA SER A 4 3.96 11.71 14.44
C SER A 4 4.93 11.54 15.60
N LEU A 5 6.22 11.69 15.30
CA LEU A 5 7.29 11.81 16.29
C LEU A 5 7.71 13.28 16.42
N GLU A 6 8.46 13.59 17.46
CA GLU A 6 9.08 14.90 17.63
C GLU A 6 9.97 15.27 16.42
N PRO A 7 10.13 16.56 16.11
CA PRO A 7 11.00 17.01 15.02
C PRO A 7 12.41 16.41 15.12
N GLY A 8 12.93 15.88 14.01
CA GLY A 8 14.24 15.23 13.95
C GLY A 8 14.25 13.74 14.25
N TRP A 9 13.16 13.16 14.76
CA TRP A 9 13.05 11.73 15.05
C TRP A 9 12.55 10.88 13.86
N GLY A 10 12.34 11.51 12.70
CA GLY A 10 11.90 10.84 11.48
C GLY A 10 10.37 10.72 11.36
N HIS A 11 9.94 9.76 10.56
CA HIS A 11 8.56 9.52 10.19
C HIS A 11 8.14 8.10 10.55
N VAL A 12 6.89 7.96 10.98
CA VAL A 12 6.29 6.67 11.32
C VAL A 12 5.03 6.43 10.51
N SER A 13 4.78 5.16 10.19
CA SER A 13 3.53 4.70 9.61
C SER A 13 3.15 3.38 10.24
N ILE A 14 1.85 3.18 10.48
CA ILE A 14 1.32 2.00 11.16
C ILE A 14 0.20 1.42 10.32
N SER A 15 0.16 0.10 10.21
CA SER A 15 -0.98 -0.64 9.69
C SER A 15 -1.19 -1.91 10.49
N HIS A 16 -2.43 -2.38 10.57
CA HIS A 16 -2.75 -3.63 11.25
C HIS A 16 -3.82 -4.37 10.47
N THR A 17 -3.79 -5.69 10.60
CA THR A 17 -4.85 -6.59 10.18
C THR A 17 -5.20 -7.50 11.36
N ARG A 18 -6.09 -8.49 11.16
CA ARG A 18 -6.66 -9.29 12.25
C ARG A 18 -5.64 -9.78 13.28
N ASP A 19 -4.50 -10.29 12.83
CA ASP A 19 -3.52 -11.01 13.65
C ASP A 19 -2.09 -10.47 13.53
N ALA A 20 -1.91 -9.24 13.03
CA ALA A 20 -0.59 -8.65 12.87
C ALA A 20 -0.61 -7.11 12.89
N LEU A 21 0.47 -6.53 13.43
CA LEU A 21 0.78 -5.11 13.39
C LEU A 21 2.08 -4.89 12.59
N LEU A 22 2.03 -3.96 11.64
CA LEU A 22 3.18 -3.45 10.91
C LEU A 22 3.47 -2.01 11.33
N LEU A 23 4.70 -1.77 11.79
CA LEU A 23 5.22 -0.44 12.07
C LEU A 23 6.40 -0.15 11.14
N GLY A 24 6.29 0.93 10.37
CA GLY A 24 7.37 1.47 9.56
C GLY A 24 7.95 2.72 10.22
N TRP A 25 9.28 2.84 10.19
CA TRP A 25 10.01 4.04 10.56
C TRP A 25 11.06 4.36 9.50
N SER A 26 11.25 5.65 9.21
CA SER A 26 12.30 6.12 8.33
C SER A 26 12.68 7.56 8.64
N ARG A 27 13.89 7.98 8.28
CA ARG A 27 14.31 9.40 8.34
C ARG A 27 13.53 10.25 7.34
N GLU A 28 13.10 9.64 6.23
CA GLU A 28 12.25 10.26 5.22
C GLU A 28 10.79 9.81 5.37
N ALA A 29 9.86 10.47 4.66
CA ALA A 29 8.46 10.08 4.65
C ALA A 29 8.30 8.59 4.30
N ILE A 30 7.45 7.89 5.05
CA ILE A 30 7.18 6.47 4.89
C ILE A 30 5.68 6.21 5.03
N GLY A 31 5.17 5.28 4.23
CA GLY A 31 3.83 4.73 4.37
C GLY A 31 3.88 3.21 4.32
N VAL A 32 3.14 2.54 5.21
CA VAL A 32 3.08 1.08 5.25
C VAL A 32 1.66 0.57 5.29
N ASP A 33 1.44 -0.59 4.68
CA ASP A 33 0.18 -1.32 4.78
C ASP A 33 0.38 -2.83 4.87
N ILE A 34 -0.52 -3.51 5.58
CA ILE A 34 -0.50 -4.95 5.81
C ILE A 34 -1.89 -5.54 5.71
N GLU A 35 -2.02 -6.63 4.96
CA GLU A 35 -3.25 -7.40 4.88
C GLU A 35 -2.97 -8.89 4.82
N ARG A 36 -3.93 -9.71 5.26
CA ARG A 36 -3.85 -11.16 5.06
C ARG A 36 -4.16 -11.53 3.60
N ALA A 37 -3.38 -12.43 3.02
CA ALA A 37 -3.55 -12.93 1.67
C ALA A 37 -4.90 -13.67 1.47
N ASP A 38 -5.47 -14.21 2.55
CA ASP A 38 -6.75 -14.90 2.60
C ASP A 38 -7.93 -13.96 2.91
N ARG A 39 -7.72 -12.64 2.97
CA ARG A 39 -8.79 -11.67 3.21
C ARG A 39 -9.92 -11.84 2.19
N CYS A 40 -11.13 -12.08 2.70
CA CYS A 40 -12.35 -12.17 1.91
C CYS A 40 -12.99 -10.78 1.76
N PHE A 41 -13.24 -10.36 0.53
CA PHE A 41 -13.93 -9.11 0.21
C PHE A 41 -14.47 -9.15 -1.23
N ASN A 42 -15.41 -8.26 -1.55
CA ASN A 42 -15.94 -8.13 -2.90
C ASN A 42 -14.94 -7.36 -3.78
N ALA A 43 -14.02 -8.11 -4.40
CA ALA A 43 -12.96 -7.56 -5.24
C ALA A 43 -13.49 -6.77 -6.44
N ALA A 44 -14.57 -7.25 -7.08
CA ALA A 44 -15.17 -6.57 -8.23
C ALA A 44 -15.78 -5.21 -7.85
N ALA A 45 -16.49 -5.14 -6.73
CA ALA A 45 -17.05 -3.87 -6.25
C ALA A 45 -15.96 -2.88 -5.83
N LEU A 46 -14.90 -3.35 -5.16
CA LEU A 46 -13.77 -2.52 -4.76
C LEU A 46 -13.01 -2.00 -5.99
N ALA A 47 -12.76 -2.88 -6.96
CA ALA A 47 -12.18 -2.57 -8.27
C ALA A 47 -12.96 -1.45 -8.97
N GLN A 48 -14.28 -1.58 -9.05
CA GLN A 48 -15.13 -0.61 -9.73
C GLN A 48 -15.11 0.77 -9.06
N ARG A 49 -15.02 0.81 -7.73
CA ARG A 49 -15.10 2.06 -6.98
C ARG A 49 -13.79 2.85 -6.94
N PHE A 50 -12.64 2.17 -6.91
CA PHE A 50 -11.36 2.82 -6.56
C PHE A 50 -10.25 2.66 -7.60
N PHE A 51 -10.48 1.93 -8.70
CA PHE A 51 -9.43 1.68 -9.70
C PHE A 51 -9.82 2.22 -11.07
N HIS A 52 -8.88 2.91 -11.72
CA HIS A 52 -9.09 3.48 -13.03
C HIS A 52 -9.34 2.34 -14.05
N PRO A 53 -10.19 2.52 -15.07
CA PRO A 53 -10.40 1.48 -16.10
C PRO A 53 -9.10 0.98 -16.74
N GLU A 54 -8.09 1.84 -16.88
CA GLU A 54 -6.77 1.49 -17.40
C GLU A 54 -6.02 0.51 -16.50
N ASP A 55 -6.04 0.74 -15.18
CA ASP A 55 -5.43 -0.16 -14.19
C ASP A 55 -6.07 -1.57 -14.23
N ARG A 56 -7.35 -1.63 -14.60
CA ARG A 56 -8.16 -2.85 -14.67
C ARG A 56 -8.06 -3.57 -16.02
N ALA A 57 -7.44 -2.97 -17.03
CA ALA A 57 -7.41 -3.54 -18.38
C ALA A 57 -6.74 -4.92 -18.41
N SER A 58 -5.69 -5.11 -17.61
CA SER A 58 -4.96 -6.37 -17.46
C SER A 58 -5.70 -7.42 -16.63
N TRP A 59 -6.83 -7.08 -16.00
CA TRP A 59 -7.57 -8.00 -15.13
C TRP A 59 -8.66 -8.77 -15.86
N LYS A 60 -8.91 -8.47 -17.14
CA LYS A 60 -9.90 -9.17 -17.95
C LYS A 60 -9.53 -10.65 -18.06
N GLY A 61 -10.48 -11.53 -17.76
CA GLY A 61 -10.31 -12.98 -17.84
C GLY A 61 -9.65 -13.63 -16.62
N LEU A 62 -9.30 -12.85 -15.58
CA LEU A 62 -8.85 -13.43 -14.31
C LEU A 62 -9.96 -14.25 -13.65
N SER A 63 -9.59 -15.38 -13.04
CA SER A 63 -10.50 -16.08 -12.13
C SER A 63 -10.84 -15.20 -10.93
N SER A 64 -11.96 -15.46 -10.26
CA SER A 64 -12.40 -14.65 -9.11
C SER A 64 -11.35 -14.52 -8.02
N ASP A 65 -10.60 -15.58 -7.75
CA ASP A 65 -9.54 -15.58 -6.74
C ASP A 65 -8.27 -14.87 -7.23
N ALA A 66 -7.91 -14.98 -8.52
CA ALA A 66 -6.83 -14.20 -9.09
C ALA A 66 -7.15 -12.68 -9.10
N LEU A 67 -8.39 -12.31 -9.45
CA LEU A 67 -8.87 -10.94 -9.36
C LEU A 67 -8.81 -10.43 -7.93
N ARG A 68 -9.29 -11.21 -6.95
CA ARG A 68 -9.25 -10.85 -5.53
C ARG A 68 -7.82 -10.57 -5.07
N ARG A 69 -6.88 -11.45 -5.41
CA ARG A 69 -5.46 -11.25 -5.09
C ARG A 69 -4.90 -9.99 -5.74
N GLU A 70 -5.17 -9.76 -7.03
CA GLU A 70 -4.64 -8.59 -7.72
C GLU A 70 -5.20 -7.28 -7.13
N VAL A 71 -6.51 -7.22 -6.89
CA VAL A 71 -7.15 -6.08 -6.23
C VAL A 71 -6.56 -5.85 -4.84
N LEU A 72 -6.37 -6.92 -4.05
CA LEU A 72 -5.76 -6.80 -2.71
C LEU A 72 -4.34 -6.25 -2.78
N ARG A 73 -3.53 -6.75 -3.72
CA ARG A 73 -2.15 -6.31 -3.91
C ARG A 73 -2.07 -4.83 -4.28
N GLN A 74 -2.91 -4.37 -5.20
CA GLN A 74 -2.91 -2.96 -5.57
C GLN A 74 -3.50 -2.08 -4.46
N TRP A 75 -4.51 -2.58 -3.73
CA TRP A 75 -5.08 -1.90 -2.56
C TRP A 75 -4.01 -1.58 -1.53
N ILE A 76 -3.25 -2.58 -1.06
CA ILE A 76 -2.21 -2.35 -0.04
C ILE A 76 -1.12 -1.38 -0.52
N GLY A 77 -0.78 -1.40 -1.83
CA GLY A 77 0.17 -0.46 -2.43
C GLY A 77 -0.34 0.98 -2.41
N LYS A 78 -1.61 1.18 -2.76
CA LYS A 78 -2.25 2.51 -2.75
C LYS A 78 -2.40 3.06 -1.33
N GLU A 79 -2.82 2.22 -0.38
CA GLU A 79 -2.87 2.58 1.03
C GLU A 79 -1.51 3.03 1.57
N ALA A 80 -0.45 2.28 1.27
CA ALA A 80 0.90 2.67 1.64
C ALA A 80 1.30 4.04 1.03
N ALA A 81 0.99 4.29 -0.25
CA ALA A 81 1.29 5.56 -0.90
C ALA A 81 0.51 6.75 -0.30
N ILE A 82 -0.77 6.56 0.02
CA ILE A 82 -1.61 7.57 0.69
C ILE A 82 -1.06 7.91 2.07
N LYS A 83 -0.66 6.88 2.84
CA LYS A 83 -0.03 7.10 4.16
C LYS A 83 1.30 7.83 4.05
N TRP A 84 2.12 7.54 3.04
CA TRP A 84 3.36 8.25 2.76
C TRP A 84 3.12 9.74 2.49
N GLN A 85 2.08 10.06 1.70
CA GLN A 85 1.66 11.43 1.39
C GLN A 85 1.04 12.17 2.60
N LYS A 86 0.71 11.45 3.68
CA LYS A 86 -0.16 11.92 4.77
C LYS A 86 -1.56 12.34 4.26
N GLY A 87 -2.03 11.65 3.22
CA GLY A 87 -3.33 11.88 2.59
C GLY A 87 -4.51 11.25 3.35
N SER A 88 -5.69 11.34 2.75
CA SER A 88 -6.93 10.76 3.26
C SER A 88 -7.39 9.64 2.34
N LEU A 89 -7.57 8.42 2.88
CA LEU A 89 -8.08 7.26 2.14
C LEU A 89 -9.28 7.62 1.25
N ALA A 90 -10.27 8.32 1.83
CA ALA A 90 -11.53 8.61 1.16
C ALA A 90 -11.37 9.50 -0.09
N MET A 91 -10.33 10.32 -0.14
CA MET A 91 -10.10 11.29 -1.23
C MET A 91 -9.08 10.81 -2.25
N ASP A 92 -8.09 10.03 -1.82
CA ASP A 92 -6.87 9.78 -2.60
C ASP A 92 -6.83 8.37 -3.20
N LEU A 93 -7.67 7.44 -2.73
CA LEU A 93 -7.75 6.07 -3.26
C LEU A 93 -8.01 6.04 -4.77
N GLY A 94 -8.84 6.93 -5.31
CA GLY A 94 -9.08 6.99 -6.77
C GLY A 94 -7.94 7.63 -7.58
N ARG A 95 -7.00 8.32 -6.93
CA ARG A 95 -6.00 9.19 -7.57
C ARG A 95 -4.62 8.57 -7.68
N TRP A 96 -4.32 7.61 -6.80
CA TRP A 96 -3.09 6.82 -6.91
C TRP A 96 -3.25 5.69 -7.92
N SER A 97 -2.32 5.64 -8.88
CA SER A 97 -2.17 4.54 -9.83
C SER A 97 -0.86 3.80 -9.58
N TRP A 98 -0.90 2.49 -9.78
CA TRP A 98 0.25 1.61 -9.69
C TRP A 98 0.04 0.43 -10.63
N SER A 99 1.03 0.16 -11.48
CA SER A 99 1.02 -1.04 -12.31
C SER A 99 2.01 -2.07 -11.79
N HIS A 100 1.67 -3.35 -11.92
CA HIS A 100 2.47 -4.47 -11.42
C HIS A 100 3.92 -4.47 -11.91
N SER A 101 4.19 -3.88 -13.08
CA SER A 101 5.52 -3.77 -13.68
C SER A 101 6.34 -2.57 -13.16
N GLN A 102 5.72 -1.64 -12.43
CA GLN A 102 6.39 -0.44 -11.94
C GLN A 102 6.77 -0.59 -10.46
N ALA A 103 8.03 -0.26 -10.15
CA ALA A 103 8.48 -0.15 -8.77
C ALA A 103 7.96 1.13 -8.07
N HIS A 104 7.09 1.93 -8.71
CA HIS A 104 6.63 3.22 -8.19
C HIS A 104 5.12 3.39 -8.36
N ALA A 105 4.45 3.87 -7.31
CA ALA A 105 3.11 4.44 -7.41
C ALA A 105 3.18 5.92 -7.79
N ARG A 106 2.12 6.40 -8.45
CA ARG A 106 2.02 7.78 -8.95
C ARG A 106 0.70 8.40 -8.55
N HIS A 107 0.73 9.70 -8.23
CA HIS A 107 -0.46 10.53 -8.08
C HIS A 107 -0.42 11.61 -9.17
N PRO A 108 -1.06 11.39 -10.34
CA PRO A 108 -0.93 12.27 -11.50
C PRO A 108 -1.32 13.72 -11.20
N ASP A 109 -2.43 13.95 -10.49
CA ASP A 109 -2.94 15.32 -10.25
C ASP A 109 -1.99 16.19 -9.42
N GLN A 110 -1.11 15.58 -8.62
CA GLN A 110 -0.17 16.29 -7.74
C GLN A 110 1.29 16.12 -8.21
N GLY A 111 1.53 15.40 -9.31
CA GLY A 111 2.88 15.12 -9.79
C GLY A 111 3.75 14.32 -8.81
N LEU A 112 3.14 13.57 -7.88
CA LEU A 112 3.88 12.80 -6.88
C LEU A 112 4.22 11.40 -7.40
N GLN A 113 5.38 10.91 -7.00
CA GLN A 113 5.82 9.53 -7.25
C GLN A 113 6.54 8.99 -6.02
N VAL A 114 6.22 7.75 -5.65
CA VAL A 114 6.86 7.06 -4.53
C VAL A 114 7.21 5.64 -4.91
N LYS A 115 8.41 5.19 -4.54
CA LYS A 115 8.83 3.79 -4.72
C LYS A 115 8.00 2.90 -3.79
N LEU A 116 7.43 1.86 -4.37
CA LEU A 116 6.66 0.83 -3.69
C LEU A 116 7.43 -0.48 -3.65
N ARG A 117 7.49 -1.08 -2.47
CA ARG A 117 7.99 -2.44 -2.27
C ARG A 117 6.88 -3.31 -1.69
N HIS A 118 6.56 -4.39 -2.39
CA HIS A 118 5.72 -5.46 -1.86
C HIS A 118 6.57 -6.54 -1.21
N MET A 119 6.09 -7.07 -0.09
CA MET A 119 6.73 -8.16 0.63
C MET A 119 5.67 -9.15 1.10
N THR A 120 6.10 -10.38 1.37
CA THR A 120 5.24 -11.44 1.93
C THR A 120 5.95 -12.04 3.13
N VAL A 121 5.24 -12.14 4.25
CA VAL A 121 5.71 -12.79 5.48
C VAL A 121 4.60 -13.74 5.89
N GLY A 122 4.81 -15.05 5.77
CA GLY A 122 3.74 -16.04 5.98
C GLY A 122 2.52 -15.75 5.09
N HIS A 123 1.33 -15.64 5.72
CA HIS A 123 0.09 -15.25 5.04
C HIS A 123 -0.15 -13.74 4.99
N TRP A 124 0.78 -12.90 5.44
CA TRP A 124 0.66 -11.45 5.35
C TRP A 124 1.32 -10.90 4.09
N TRP A 125 0.60 -10.02 3.41
CA TRP A 125 1.09 -9.21 2.32
C TRP A 125 1.29 -7.79 2.82
N LEU A 126 2.46 -7.24 2.53
CA LEU A 126 2.89 -5.93 3.01
C LEU A 126 3.22 -5.04 1.82
N ALA A 127 2.98 -3.75 1.98
CA ALA A 127 3.44 -2.72 1.07
C ALA A 127 4.16 -1.61 1.85
N ILE A 128 5.28 -1.14 1.30
CA ILE A 128 6.08 -0.05 1.86
C ILE A 128 6.28 1.00 0.77
N ALA A 129 5.85 2.23 1.03
CA ALA A 129 6.04 3.41 0.19
C ALA A 129 7.08 4.34 0.82
N ASN A 130 8.22 4.52 0.15
CA ASN A 130 9.30 5.39 0.63
C ASN A 130 10.33 5.65 -0.50
N ASN A 131 10.90 6.85 -0.58
CA ASN A 131 11.90 7.23 -1.60
C ASN A 131 13.35 7.29 -1.07
N ALA A 132 13.60 6.83 0.16
CA ALA A 132 14.92 6.91 0.76
C ALA A 132 15.94 6.11 -0.06
N LEU A 133 17.14 6.70 -0.15
CA LEU A 133 18.26 6.15 -0.89
C LEU A 133 18.91 4.95 -0.18
N GLU A 134 18.74 4.85 1.15
CA GLU A 134 19.32 3.79 1.96
C GLU A 134 18.44 2.53 1.97
N ALA A 135 19.10 1.36 1.94
CA ALA A 135 18.40 0.09 2.10
C ALA A 135 17.85 -0.01 3.52
N GLY A 136 16.52 0.11 3.66
CA GLY A 136 15.85 -0.10 4.94
C GLY A 136 16.11 -1.50 5.49
N HIS A 137 16.09 -1.63 6.82
CA HIS A 137 16.14 -2.92 7.50
C HIS A 137 14.93 -3.80 7.11
N THR A 138 15.08 -5.12 7.24
CA THR A 138 13.97 -6.07 7.05
C THR A 138 12.81 -5.65 7.97
N PRO A 139 11.57 -5.54 7.45
CA PRO A 139 10.43 -5.12 8.26
C PRO A 139 10.22 -6.08 9.43
N MET A 140 10.03 -5.52 10.62
CA MET A 140 9.60 -6.28 11.79
C MET A 140 8.07 -6.33 11.79
N VAL A 141 7.51 -7.53 11.82
CA VAL A 141 6.08 -7.77 12.00
C VAL A 141 5.88 -8.23 13.43
N CYS A 142 5.12 -7.47 14.21
CA CYS A 142 4.80 -7.83 15.58
C CYS A 142 3.52 -8.68 15.58
N LEU A 143 3.62 -9.89 16.14
CA LEU A 143 2.51 -10.81 16.32
C LEU A 143 2.07 -10.78 17.79
N PRO A 144 0.76 -10.87 18.08
CA PRO A 144 0.26 -11.00 19.45
C PRO A 144 0.65 -12.35 20.08
#